data_AF-A0AAE7TIB3-F1
#
_entry.id   AF-A0AAE7TIB3-F1
#
_cell.length_a   1.000
_cell.length_b   1.000
_cell.length_c   1.000
_cell.angle_alpha   90.00
_cell.angle_beta   90.00
_cell.angle_gamma   90.00
#
_symmetry.space_group_name_H-M   'P 1'
#
loop_
_entity.id
_entity.type
_entity.pdbx_description
1 polymer ?
#
loop_
_entity_poly.entity_id
_entity_poly.type
_entity_poly.pdbx_seq_one_letter_code
_entity_poly.pdbx_strand_id
1 'polypeptide(L)' 'MEAAIDRIMQTYDLLANRTAAASEEARMKVTNYLNILVEAGEKDTHRLTVCGLTYLRQLDGSVDPVKAGYTGL' A
#
# COMPACT_ATOMS: atom_id res chain seq x y z
N MET A 1 11.70 -6.19 -5.35
CA MET A 1 10.94 -5.86 -4.12
C MET A 1 11.26 -4.44 -3.65
N GLU A 2 12.52 -4.08 -3.43
CA GLU A 2 12.92 -2.73 -2.98
C GLU A 2 12.44 -1.60 -3.90
N ALA A 3 12.54 -1.77 -5.22
CA ALA A 3 12.03 -0.77 -6.17
C ALA A 3 10.50 -0.55 -6.09
N ALA A 4 9.73 -1.56 -5.67
CA ALA A 4 8.30 -1.41 -5.45
C ALA A 4 8.03 -0.63 -4.15
N ILE A 5 8.77 -0.94 -3.08
CA ILE A 5 8.69 -0.25 -1.79
C ILE A 5 9.05 1.22 -1.94
N ASP A 6 10.13 1.52 -2.67
CA ASP A 6 10.57 2.90 -2.92
C ASP A 6 9.47 3.70 -3.63
N ARG A 7 8.90 3.15 -4.72
CA ARG A 7 7.76 3.78 -5.43
C ARG A 7 6.54 3.97 -4.54
N ILE A 8 6.20 2.98 -3.72
CA ILE A 8 5.07 3.08 -2.78
C ILE A 8 5.33 4.22 -1.81
N MET A 9 6.50 4.25 -1.17
CA MET A 9 6.88 5.26 -0.18
C MET A 9 6.91 6.66 -0.80
N GLN A 10 7.51 6.83 -1.98
CA GLN A 10 7.52 8.11 -2.71
C GLN A 10 6.11 8.63 -2.97
N THR A 11 5.22 7.73 -3.42
CA THR A 11 3.83 8.08 -3.71
C THR A 11 3.05 8.37 -2.42
N TYR A 12 3.30 7.60 -1.36
CA TYR A 12 2.65 7.73 -0.06
C TYR A 12 3.06 9.02 0.65
N ASP A 13 4.33 9.40 0.57
CA ASP A 13 4.90 10.65 1.10
C ASP A 13 4.31 11.87 0.38
N LEU A 14 4.13 11.80 -0.95
CA LEU A 14 3.45 12.83 -1.73
C LEU A 14 1.97 13.03 -1.37
N LEU A 15 1.29 11.95 -0.98
CA LEU A 15 -0.16 11.93 -0.77
C LEU A 15 -0.58 12.56 0.56
N ALA A 16 0.29 12.58 1.55
CA ALA A 16 -0.02 13.18 2.82
C ALA A 16 1.28 13.72 3.40
N ASN A 17 1.28 15.02 3.71
CA ASN A 17 2.28 15.71 4.52
C ASN A 17 2.33 15.07 5.93
N ARG A 18 2.79 13.82 5.98
CA ARG A 18 2.76 12.92 7.12
C ARG A 18 4.00 13.16 7.96
N THR A 19 3.83 12.96 9.25
CA THR A 19 4.95 12.89 10.17
C THR A 19 5.83 11.68 9.82
N ALA A 20 7.15 11.83 9.99
CA ALA A 20 8.13 10.77 9.73
C ALA A 20 7.77 9.45 10.45
N ALA A 21 7.14 9.53 11.62
CA ALA A 21 6.64 8.37 12.36
C ALA A 21 5.60 7.56 11.56
N ALA A 22 4.62 8.22 10.93
CA ALA A 22 3.60 7.55 10.15
C ALA A 22 4.18 6.93 8.85
N SER A 23 5.17 7.58 8.25
CA SER A 23 5.89 7.04 7.08
C SER A 23 6.71 5.79 7.44
N GLU A 24 7.35 5.78 8.61
CA GLU A 24 8.14 4.64 9.09
C GLU A 24 7.26 3.44 9.46
N GLU A 25 6.14 3.67 10.14
CA GLU A 25 5.12 2.64 10.39
C GLU A 25 4.55 2.07 9.09
N ALA A 26 4.23 2.93 8.12
CA ALA A 26 3.75 2.51 6.81
C ALA A 26 4.80 1.66 6.09
N ARG A 27 6.09 2.04 6.14
CA ARG A 27 7.19 1.28 5.54
C ARG A 27 7.28 -0.12 6.13
N MET A 28 7.21 -0.27 7.45
CA MET A 28 7.26 -1.56 8.11
C MET A 28 6.06 -2.45 7.70
N LYS A 29 4.85 -1.89 7.75
CA LYS A 29 3.62 -2.63 7.40
C LYS A 29 3.60 -3.06 5.94
N VAL A 30 3.96 -2.17 5.01
CA VAL A 30 3.96 -2.51 3.58
C VAL A 30 5.07 -3.50 3.23
N THR A 31 6.24 -3.39 3.86
CA THR A 31 7.34 -4.35 3.64
C THR A 31 6.91 -5.75 4.05
N ASN A 32 6.27 -5.89 5.21
CA ASN A 32 5.75 -7.19 5.66
C ASN A 32 4.67 -7.73 4.71
N TYR A 33 3.73 -6.89 4.29
CA TYR A 33 2.67 -7.29 3.35
C TYR A 33 3.20 -7.73 1.99
N LEU A 34 4.18 -7.00 1.44
CA LEU A 34 4.85 -7.38 0.20
C LEU A 34 5.64 -8.67 0.32
N ASN A 35 6.25 -8.93 1.48
CA ASN A 35 6.95 -10.19 1.71
C ASN A 35 5.99 -11.38 1.61
N ILE A 36 4.82 -11.29 2.26
CA ILE A 36 3.76 -12.30 2.19
C ILE A 36 3.30 -12.53 0.74
N LEU A 37 3.11 -11.45 -0.04
CA LEU A 37 2.74 -11.55 -1.46
C LEU A 37 3.83 -12.25 -2.27
N VAL A 38 5.10 -11.90 -2.05
CA VAL A 38 6.23 -12.52 -2.74
C VAL A 38 6.37 -13.99 -2.38
N GLU A 39 6.17 -14.36 -1.11
CA GLU A 39 6.13 -15.75 -0.66
C GLU A 39 4.96 -16.53 -1.27
N ALA A 40 3.81 -15.87 -1.48
CA ALA A 40 2.66 -16.43 -2.18
C ALA A 40 2.87 -16.58 -3.70
N GLY A 41 4.00 -16.10 -4.24
CA GLY A 41 4.36 -16.22 -5.66
C GLY A 41 4.14 -14.96 -6.49
N GLU A 42 3.68 -13.84 -5.89
CA GLU A 42 3.61 -12.56 -6.60
C GLU A 42 4.99 -11.97 -6.83
N LYS A 43 5.42 -11.96 -8.09
CA LYS A 43 6.70 -11.35 -8.51
C LYS A 43 6.49 -10.08 -9.34
N ASP A 44 5.25 -9.75 -9.65
CA ASP A 44 4.95 -8.60 -10.48
C ASP A 44 5.16 -7.30 -9.69
N THR A 45 6.14 -6.51 -10.12
CA THR A 45 6.55 -5.31 -9.40
C THR A 45 5.44 -4.25 -9.41
N HIS A 46 4.64 -4.20 -10.49
CA HIS A 46 3.55 -3.24 -10.61
C HIS A 46 2.39 -3.60 -9.68
N ARG A 47 1.99 -4.88 -9.64
CA ARG A 47 0.96 -5.38 -8.72
C ARG A 47 1.38 -5.22 -7.26
N LEU A 48 2.64 -5.52 -6.95
CA LEU A 48 3.20 -5.28 -5.61
C LEU A 48 3.08 -3.80 -5.22
N THR A 49 3.44 -2.87 -6.10
CA THR A 49 3.28 -1.42 -5.86
C THR A 49 1.83 -1.02 -5.64
N VAL A 50 0.89 -1.46 -6.49
CA VAL A 50 -0.53 -1.12 -6.38
C VAL A 50 -1.18 -1.73 -5.14
N CYS A 51 -0.91 -3.01 -4.85
CA CYS A 51 -1.38 -3.70 -3.65
C CYS A 51 -0.84 -3.04 -2.38
N GLY A 52 0.45 -2.68 -2.36
CA GLY A 52 1.07 -1.99 -1.24
C GLY A 52 0.46 -0.61 -0.96
N LEU A 53 0.25 0.21 -2.01
CA LEU A 53 -0.41 1.51 -1.87
C LEU A 53 -1.86 1.39 -1.40
N THR A 54 -2.61 0.43 -1.95
CA THR A 54 -4.00 0.18 -1.55
C THR A 54 -4.08 -0.25 -0.09
N TYR A 55 -3.19 -1.14 0.34
CA TYR A 55 -3.10 -1.60 1.73
C TYR A 55 -2.80 -0.45 2.69
N LEU A 56 -1.83 0.42 2.36
CA LEU A 56 -1.52 1.59 3.17
C LEU A 56 -2.68 2.58 3.26
N ARG A 57 -3.39 2.80 2.15
CA ARG A 57 -4.57 3.67 2.13
C ARG A 57 -5.75 3.10 2.94
N GLN A 58 -5.92 1.79 2.95
CA GLN A 58 -6.91 1.11 3.80
C GLN A 58 -6.56 1.22 5.29
N LEU A 59 -5.29 1.01 5.65
CA LEU A 59 -4.79 1.18 7.01
C LEU A 59 -5.01 2.59 7.56
N ASP A 60 -4.92 3.57 6.68
CA ASP A 60 -5.13 4.97 7.03
C ASP A 60 -6.61 5.34 7.31
N GLY A 61 -7.55 4.43 7.00
CA GLY A 61 -8.98 4.72 7.15
C GLY A 61 -9.54 5.68 6.10
N SER A 62 -8.72 6.15 5.16
CA SER A 62 -9.15 7.01 4.03
C SER A 62 -9.83 6.24 2.90
N VAL A 63 -9.93 4.90 2.99
CA VAL A 63 -10.86 4.12 2.15
C VAL A 63 -12.11 3.87 2.97
N ASP A 64 -13.12 4.73 2.80
CA ASP A 64 -14.51 4.31 2.96
C ASP A 64 -14.80 3.26 1.88
N PRO A 65 -15.02 1.97 2.22
CA PRO A 65 -15.46 0.98 1.24
C PRO A 65 -16.90 1.22 0.74
N VAL A 66 -17.57 2.31 1.14
CA VAL A 66 -19.01 2.52 0.89
C VAL A 66 -19.33 3.24 -0.44
N LYS A 67 -18.34 3.72 -1.21
CA LYS A 67 -18.64 4.46 -2.47
C LYS A 67 -17.90 3.97 -3.73
N ALA A 68 -17.69 2.67 -3.87
CA ALA A 68 -17.34 2.06 -5.15
C ALA A 68 -18.34 0.94 -5.50
N GLY A 69 -19.61 1.31 -5.65
CA GLY A 69 -20.61 0.70 -6.54
C GLY A 69 -20.43 -0.77 -6.93
N TYR A 70 -20.44 -1.68 -5.96
CA TYR A 70 -20.62 -3.11 -6.19
C TYR A 70 -21.72 -3.66 -5.27
N THR A 71 -22.95 -3.23 -5.53
CA THR A 71 -24.11 -4.12 -5.43
C THR A 71 -25.00 -3.84 -6.63
N GLY A 72 -24.61 -4.39 -7.77
CA GLY A 72 -25.60 -4.74 -8.79
C GLY A 72 -26.41 -5.90 -8.22
N LEU A 73 -27.63 -5.59 -7.79
CA LEU A 73 -28.72 -6.53 -7.54
C LEU A 73 -30.02 -5.82 -7.87
#